data_AF-A0A0T5ZNC8-F1
#
_entry.id   AF-A0A0T5ZNC8-F1
#
_cell.length_a   1.000
_cell.length_b   1.000
_cell.length_c   1.000
_cell.angle_alpha   90.00
_cell.angle_beta   90.00
_cell.angle_gamma   90.00
#
_symmetry.space_group_name_H-M   'P 1'
#
loop_
_entity.id
_entity.type
_entity.pdbx_description
1 polymer ?
#
loop_
_entity_poly.entity_id
_entity_poly.type
_entity_poly.pdbx_seq_one_letter_code
_entity_poly.pdbx_strand_id
1 'polypeptide(L)'
;MSRLGSAALTVVMLVLGALLFAGRLAPVSLAQTPPDRSEVVLVLDFSASILEDVANRDRFAAALDRIADRIDATSSDLIAGDASVTIVQFATSAADYAGCVDLKLIESPQTVARFADCLRNVAKAYRKGLDPALTRKIGVDTNYVAAMEQAARHLAGDAVRPALILFTDGKHDVQGVPVSEVQPTRDRLFGSRSPFALLPVGMGLSSTERDALESGLVKLRIIREMPACVSGTQFDWPQVVFESPDDAGNAVAVALQDVTCTFTVAPTPTPLPTPTPVPTPGAVRSVTLTPGDGRIEVAWTAPATTPAPIVDYRVRCRSGEGEWTESDEGASLTTSAVVDGLTNGAAYECAVAAVDATTEGSWTAATTTATPVGRPAAPGKPAVEALDRAVRIQLPAEDASLVSDYRYECSGDQGRTWPVRIDVASSGITTAEIRNLTNGVEYVCRAFAANAAGLSDPSEVSDAVRPCGSLLECNPVIPPILGLLGFLSLAGILAALLALYRERTRGYVVAVVDVVHTANLGYGSRLGIGFVRARPRGPVTGIVADRSRSAEVRVRYRGGDRFEVTDRVDRYVAMSGQPVITIDSLGVRHEVVLRGFRTATASPVSSRR
;
A
#
# COMPACT_ATOMS: atom_id res chain seq x y z
N MET A 1 76.13 36.72 37.86
CA MET A 1 77.53 36.30 38.09
C MET A 1 77.48 34.79 38.16
N SER A 2 78.13 33.93 37.37
CA SER A 2 79.35 33.97 36.54
C SER A 2 79.26 32.72 35.62
N ARG A 3 79.23 32.89 34.29
CA ARG A 3 80.33 32.73 33.31
C ARG A 3 80.65 31.27 32.86
N LEU A 4 80.51 31.09 31.53
CA LEU A 4 81.36 30.34 30.57
C LEU A 4 81.46 28.81 30.74
N GLY A 5 81.52 27.99 29.69
CA GLY A 5 81.75 28.23 28.27
C GLY A 5 81.73 26.91 27.48
N SER A 6 81.87 27.05 26.17
CA SER A 6 81.60 26.11 25.10
C SER A 6 82.40 24.80 25.06
N ALA A 7 81.78 23.84 24.37
CA ALA A 7 82.34 22.97 23.34
C ALA A 7 82.57 21.49 23.67
N ALA A 8 81.98 20.69 22.77
CA ALA A 8 82.48 19.45 22.18
C ALA A 8 81.84 18.14 22.67
N LEU A 9 81.18 17.49 21.69
CA LEU A 9 80.88 16.05 21.57
C LEU A 9 80.11 15.46 22.76
N THR A 10 78.89 14.95 22.58
CA THR A 10 78.68 13.65 21.93
C THR A 10 77.17 13.43 21.81
N VAL A 11 76.71 13.21 20.58
CA VAL A 11 75.59 12.34 20.15
C VAL A 11 74.43 12.15 21.15
N VAL A 12 73.29 12.78 20.87
CA VAL A 12 71.90 12.25 20.92
C VAL A 12 70.98 13.46 20.89
N MET A 13 70.31 13.69 19.75
CA MET A 13 69.00 14.36 19.58
C MET A 13 68.88 14.88 18.13
N LEU A 14 68.77 13.94 17.19
CA LEU A 14 68.26 14.17 15.85
C LEU A 14 67.19 13.09 15.59
N VAL A 15 66.07 13.20 16.31
CA VAL A 15 64.91 12.29 16.19
C VAL A 15 63.60 13.04 15.85
N LEU A 16 63.62 14.35 15.63
CA LEU A 16 62.47 15.05 15.04
C LEU A 16 62.89 15.77 13.76
N GLY A 17 62.88 15.05 12.64
CA GLY A 17 63.19 15.61 11.33
C GLY A 17 63.45 14.59 10.21
N ALA A 18 63.02 13.33 10.34
CA ALA A 18 63.20 12.29 9.33
C ALA A 18 61.95 11.37 9.20
N LEU A 19 60.76 11.98 9.21
CA LEU A 19 59.48 11.31 8.90
C LEU A 19 58.81 11.90 7.64
N LEU A 20 59.56 12.59 6.80
CA LEU A 20 59.14 13.04 5.47
C LEU A 20 60.27 12.74 4.49
N PHE A 21 60.32 11.48 4.05
CA PHE A 21 60.96 10.91 2.85
C PHE A 21 61.25 9.42 3.09
N ALA A 22 60.24 8.68 3.57
CA ALA A 22 60.14 7.29 3.16
C ALA A 22 59.68 7.31 1.70
N GLY A 23 60.65 7.51 0.80
CA GLY A 23 60.47 7.04 -0.57
C GLY A 23 60.05 5.59 -0.45
N ARG A 24 58.84 5.29 -0.94
CA ARG A 24 58.40 3.91 -1.13
C ARG A 24 59.50 3.25 -1.95
N LEU A 25 60.31 2.40 -1.32
CA LEU A 25 61.05 1.39 -2.03
C LEU A 25 59.97 0.55 -2.72
N ALA A 26 59.74 0.83 -4.01
CA ALA A 26 59.03 -0.09 -4.86
C ALA A 26 59.73 -1.44 -4.74
N PRO A 27 59.01 -2.55 -4.56
CA PRO A 27 59.64 -3.86 -4.55
C PRO A 27 60.36 -4.04 -5.88
N VAL A 28 61.67 -4.29 -5.83
CA VAL A 28 62.43 -4.72 -7.00
C VAL A 28 61.91 -6.12 -7.34
N SER A 29 61.01 -6.20 -8.31
CA SER A 29 60.51 -7.46 -8.84
C SER A 29 61.59 -8.04 -9.75
N LEU A 30 62.12 -9.21 -9.39
CA LEU A 30 62.98 -9.98 -10.28
C LEU A 30 62.09 -10.61 -11.37
N ALA A 31 62.46 -10.42 -12.63
CA ALA A 31 61.89 -11.14 -13.76
C ALA A 31 62.03 -12.66 -13.57
N GLN A 32 61.27 -13.44 -14.34
CA GLN A 32 61.32 -14.90 -14.33
C GLN A 32 62.77 -15.40 -14.32
N THR A 33 63.06 -16.37 -13.46
CA THR A 33 64.26 -17.21 -13.61
C THR A 33 63.83 -18.47 -14.33
N PRO A 34 64.57 -18.95 -15.36
CA PRO A 34 64.30 -20.23 -16.00
C PRO A 34 64.08 -21.31 -14.92
N PRO A 35 62.94 -22.04 -14.94
CA PRO A 35 62.38 -22.68 -16.12
C PRO A 35 60.86 -22.46 -16.38
N ASP A 36 60.27 -21.34 -15.98
CA ASP A 36 58.81 -21.10 -16.10
C ASP A 36 58.32 -20.71 -17.52
N ARG A 37 58.52 -21.61 -18.50
CA ARG A 37 58.10 -21.42 -19.90
C ARG A 37 56.57 -21.31 -20.01
N SER A 38 56.13 -20.24 -20.67
CA SER A 38 54.72 -19.94 -20.95
C SER A 38 54.44 -20.05 -22.45
N GLU A 39 53.31 -20.65 -22.81
CA GLU A 39 52.89 -20.77 -24.22
C GLU A 39 51.48 -20.23 -24.35
N VAL A 40 51.29 -19.27 -25.26
CA VAL A 40 50.00 -18.60 -25.43
C VAL A 40 49.52 -18.81 -26.86
N VAL A 41 48.29 -19.29 -27.03
CA VAL A 41 47.64 -19.39 -28.32
C VAL A 41 46.41 -18.50 -28.35
N LEU A 42 46.44 -17.49 -29.22
CA LEU A 42 45.30 -16.62 -29.52
C LEU A 42 44.52 -17.26 -30.68
N VAL A 43 43.27 -17.64 -30.42
CA VAL A 43 42.41 -18.34 -31.37
C VAL A 43 41.29 -17.39 -31.79
N LEU A 44 41.25 -17.04 -33.07
CA LEU A 44 40.44 -15.95 -33.60
C LEU A 44 39.38 -16.48 -34.56
N ASP A 45 38.14 -16.15 -34.29
CA ASP A 45 36.99 -16.57 -35.08
C ASP A 45 36.81 -15.68 -36.32
N PHE A 46 36.99 -16.28 -37.50
CA PHE A 46 36.84 -15.70 -38.83
C PHE A 46 35.58 -16.23 -39.54
N SER A 47 34.59 -16.69 -38.77
CA SER A 47 33.29 -17.10 -39.30
C SER A 47 32.49 -15.92 -39.86
N ALA A 48 31.45 -16.25 -40.64
CA ALA A 48 30.49 -15.27 -41.15
C ALA A 48 29.77 -14.53 -40.03
N SER A 49 29.53 -15.18 -38.87
CA SER A 49 28.79 -14.56 -37.78
C SER A 49 29.45 -13.31 -37.20
N ILE A 50 30.79 -13.25 -37.28
CA ILE A 50 31.56 -12.06 -36.91
C ILE A 50 31.82 -11.18 -38.14
N LEU A 51 32.26 -11.76 -39.25
CA LEU A 51 32.82 -10.98 -40.36
C LEU A 51 31.78 -10.35 -41.31
N GLU A 52 30.54 -10.81 -41.31
CA GLU A 52 29.46 -10.21 -42.09
C GLU A 52 28.83 -8.99 -41.40
N ASP A 53 28.78 -8.97 -40.06
CA ASP A 53 28.30 -7.82 -39.30
C ASP A 53 29.41 -6.76 -39.18
N VAL A 54 29.20 -5.62 -39.86
CA VAL A 54 30.15 -4.50 -39.88
C VAL A 54 30.40 -3.94 -38.48
N ALA A 55 29.36 -3.82 -37.65
CA ALA A 55 29.50 -3.28 -36.31
C ALA A 55 30.31 -4.24 -35.41
N ASN A 56 30.06 -5.54 -35.52
CA ASN A 56 30.79 -6.53 -34.72
C ASN A 56 32.25 -6.64 -35.17
N ARG A 57 32.52 -6.81 -36.47
CA ARG A 57 33.91 -6.95 -36.95
C ARG A 57 34.75 -5.71 -36.68
N ASP A 58 34.18 -4.51 -36.75
CA ASP A 58 34.90 -3.26 -36.44
C ASP A 58 35.23 -3.14 -34.95
N ARG A 59 34.33 -3.61 -34.06
CA ARG A 59 34.61 -3.70 -32.63
C ARG A 59 35.73 -4.70 -32.31
N PHE A 60 35.70 -5.89 -32.94
CA PHE A 60 36.77 -6.89 -32.79
C PHE A 60 38.11 -6.36 -33.31
N ALA A 61 38.11 -5.69 -34.46
CA ALA A 61 39.31 -5.05 -34.98
C ALA A 61 39.85 -3.96 -34.05
N ALA A 62 38.99 -3.12 -33.47
CA ALA A 62 39.39 -2.11 -32.50
C ALA A 62 40.04 -2.74 -31.26
N ALA A 63 39.47 -3.83 -30.73
CA ALA A 63 40.03 -4.53 -29.57
C ALA A 63 41.44 -5.08 -29.87
N LEU A 64 41.62 -5.70 -31.03
CA LEU A 64 42.92 -6.22 -31.47
C LEU A 64 43.97 -5.11 -31.63
N ASP A 65 43.59 -3.94 -32.15
CA ASP A 65 44.50 -2.78 -32.21
C ASP A 65 44.89 -2.29 -30.81
N ARG A 66 43.94 -2.27 -29.85
CA ARG A 66 44.26 -1.91 -28.45
C ARG A 66 45.19 -2.91 -27.78
N ILE A 67 45.02 -4.20 -28.05
CA ILE A 67 45.96 -5.23 -27.56
C ILE A 67 47.36 -4.96 -28.15
N ALA A 68 47.46 -4.68 -29.45
CA ALA A 68 48.73 -4.38 -30.11
C ALA A 68 49.42 -3.13 -29.53
N ASP A 69 48.67 -2.04 -29.35
CA ASP A 69 49.19 -0.81 -28.75
C ASP A 69 49.70 -1.04 -27.32
N ARG A 70 49.01 -1.92 -26.58
CA ARG A 70 49.42 -2.27 -25.22
C ARG A 70 50.67 -3.15 -25.22
N ILE A 71 50.80 -4.11 -26.13
CA ILE A 71 52.02 -4.93 -26.29
C ILE A 71 53.22 -4.03 -26.58
N ASP A 72 53.05 -3.00 -27.43
CA ASP A 72 54.12 -2.03 -27.68
C ASP A 72 54.50 -1.27 -26.40
N ALA A 73 53.50 -0.82 -25.64
CA ALA A 73 53.69 -0.11 -24.38
C ALA A 73 54.34 -0.96 -23.27
N THR A 74 54.12 -2.28 -23.27
CA THR A 74 54.66 -3.22 -22.28
C THR A 74 55.81 -4.07 -22.85
N SER A 75 56.39 -3.65 -23.97
CA SER A 75 57.36 -4.44 -24.72
C SER A 75 58.60 -4.80 -23.89
N SER A 76 59.09 -3.88 -23.06
CA SER A 76 60.21 -4.13 -22.13
C SER A 76 59.96 -5.30 -21.19
N ASP A 77 58.71 -5.46 -20.75
CA ASP A 77 58.32 -6.47 -19.77
C ASP A 77 58.23 -7.83 -20.46
N LEU A 78 57.58 -7.87 -21.62
CA LEU A 78 57.42 -9.08 -22.44
C LEU A 78 58.77 -9.63 -22.95
N ILE A 79 59.75 -8.76 -23.21
CA ILE A 79 61.13 -9.16 -23.55
C ILE A 79 61.80 -9.91 -22.39
N ALA A 80 61.45 -9.61 -21.14
CA ALA A 80 62.06 -10.21 -19.96
C ALA A 80 61.44 -11.57 -19.56
N GLY A 81 60.31 -11.97 -20.17
CA GLY A 81 59.62 -13.23 -19.87
C GLY A 81 59.93 -14.35 -20.87
N ASP A 82 59.90 -15.59 -20.41
CA ASP A 82 60.02 -16.79 -21.25
C ASP A 82 58.65 -17.21 -21.79
N ALA A 83 58.24 -16.58 -22.89
CA ALA A 83 56.94 -16.78 -23.51
C ALA A 83 57.03 -17.02 -25.03
N SER A 84 56.19 -17.92 -25.54
CA SER A 84 55.95 -18.09 -26.98
C SER A 84 54.48 -17.83 -27.30
N VAL A 85 54.21 -17.09 -28.37
CA VAL A 85 52.84 -16.75 -28.79
C VAL A 85 52.54 -17.24 -30.20
N THR A 86 51.38 -17.86 -30.39
CA THR A 86 50.85 -18.29 -31.69
C THR A 86 49.46 -17.72 -31.91
N ILE A 87 49.16 -17.31 -33.14
CA ILE A 87 47.81 -16.92 -33.58
C ILE A 87 47.23 -17.99 -34.50
N VAL A 88 46.06 -18.51 -34.14
CA VAL A 88 45.23 -19.42 -34.93
C VAL A 88 44.00 -18.66 -35.40
N GLN A 89 43.61 -18.88 -36.65
CA GLN A 89 42.35 -18.39 -37.22
C GLN A 89 41.45 -19.59 -37.54
N PHE A 90 40.15 -19.48 -37.27
CA PHE A 90 39.23 -20.58 -37.51
C PHE A 90 37.86 -20.12 -37.99
N ALA A 91 37.18 -21.02 -38.69
CA ALA A 91 35.76 -21.00 -38.94
C ALA A 91 35.31 -22.46 -38.88
N THR A 92 34.96 -23.08 -40.02
CA THR A 92 34.54 -24.50 -40.10
C THR A 92 35.72 -25.44 -39.87
N SER A 93 36.90 -24.99 -40.29
CA SER A 93 38.21 -25.57 -40.00
C SER A 93 39.12 -24.51 -39.38
N ALA A 94 40.25 -24.92 -38.80
CA ALA A 94 41.23 -24.01 -38.21
C ALA A 94 42.57 -24.08 -38.94
N ALA A 95 43.30 -22.97 -38.95
CA ALA A 95 44.63 -22.87 -39.53
C ALA A 95 45.48 -21.85 -38.79
N ASP A 96 46.80 -22.03 -38.83
CA ASP A 96 47.72 -21.03 -38.30
C ASP A 96 47.68 -19.74 -39.10
N TYR A 97 47.78 -18.61 -38.41
CA TYR A 97 47.91 -17.30 -39.06
C TYR A 97 49.34 -17.13 -39.56
N ALA A 98 49.47 -16.97 -40.88
CA ALA A 98 50.76 -17.01 -41.55
C ALA A 98 51.73 -15.96 -40.98
N GLY A 99 52.90 -16.40 -40.54
CA GLY A 99 53.93 -15.53 -39.98
C GLY A 99 53.72 -15.11 -38.52
N CYS A 100 52.71 -15.64 -37.83
CA CYS A 100 52.38 -15.32 -36.44
C CYS A 100 52.30 -16.60 -35.59
N VAL A 101 53.29 -17.48 -35.75
CA VAL A 101 53.37 -18.81 -35.10
C VAL A 101 54.70 -18.92 -34.37
N ASP A 102 54.67 -19.49 -33.17
CA ASP A 102 55.81 -19.74 -32.28
C ASP A 102 56.70 -18.51 -32.08
N LEU A 103 56.07 -17.35 -31.87
CA LEU A 103 56.76 -16.08 -31.65
C LEU A 103 57.39 -16.07 -30.25
N LYS A 104 58.68 -16.36 -30.16
CA LYS A 104 59.46 -16.31 -28.92
C LYS A 104 59.73 -14.87 -28.49
N LEU A 105 59.11 -14.44 -27.40
CA LEU A 105 59.18 -13.05 -26.91
C LEU A 105 60.46 -12.77 -26.12
N ILE A 106 61.01 -13.79 -25.46
CA ILE A 106 62.20 -13.69 -24.61
C ILE A 106 63.39 -13.07 -25.35
N GLU A 107 63.99 -12.05 -24.74
CA GLU A 107 65.19 -11.35 -25.22
C GLU A 107 65.08 -10.84 -26.67
N SER A 108 63.85 -10.69 -27.21
CA SER A 108 63.62 -10.40 -28.62
C SER A 108 62.66 -9.23 -28.86
N PRO A 109 63.13 -7.97 -28.82
CA PRO A 109 62.32 -6.80 -29.13
C PRO A 109 61.68 -6.86 -30.53
N GLN A 110 62.40 -7.45 -31.50
CA GLN A 110 61.90 -7.62 -32.86
C GLN A 110 60.71 -8.59 -32.92
N THR A 111 60.73 -9.65 -32.12
CA THR A 111 59.64 -10.63 -32.10
C THR A 111 58.41 -10.09 -31.36
N VAL A 112 58.61 -9.29 -30.31
CA VAL A 112 57.52 -8.56 -29.64
C VAL A 112 56.85 -7.55 -30.58
N ALA A 113 57.63 -6.76 -31.32
CA ALA A 113 57.08 -5.84 -32.33
C ALA A 113 56.32 -6.60 -33.44
N ARG A 114 56.87 -7.73 -33.91
CA ARG A 114 56.20 -8.61 -34.88
C ARG A 114 54.87 -9.14 -34.35
N PHE A 115 54.78 -9.44 -33.05
CA PHE A 115 53.54 -9.88 -32.44
C PHE A 115 52.47 -8.77 -32.44
N ALA A 116 52.83 -7.53 -32.12
CA ALA A 116 51.93 -6.38 -32.25
C ALA A 116 51.48 -6.17 -33.72
N ASP A 117 52.40 -6.28 -34.68
CA ASP A 117 52.08 -6.20 -36.11
C ASP A 117 51.12 -7.31 -36.58
N CYS A 118 51.31 -8.53 -36.07
CA CYS A 118 50.41 -9.65 -36.30
C CYS A 118 48.97 -9.31 -35.90
N LEU A 119 48.77 -8.76 -34.70
CA LEU A 119 47.45 -8.35 -34.21
C LEU A 119 46.83 -7.22 -35.05
N ARG A 120 47.62 -6.22 -35.44
CA ARG A 120 47.15 -5.14 -36.34
C ARG A 120 46.77 -5.67 -37.72
N ASN A 121 47.48 -6.66 -38.24
CA ASN A 121 47.17 -7.29 -39.53
C ASN A 121 45.88 -8.12 -39.45
N VAL A 122 45.66 -8.82 -38.33
CA VAL A 122 44.37 -9.46 -38.04
C VAL A 122 43.27 -8.40 -37.97
N ALA A 123 43.45 -7.31 -37.23
CA ALA A 123 42.46 -6.23 -37.12
C ALA A 123 42.06 -5.65 -38.49
N LYS A 124 43.04 -5.44 -39.39
CA LYS A 124 42.79 -5.04 -40.78
C LYS A 124 41.97 -6.09 -41.54
N ALA A 125 42.25 -7.38 -41.34
CA ALA A 125 41.49 -8.45 -41.96
C ALA A 125 40.03 -8.47 -41.46
N TYR A 126 39.79 -8.27 -40.16
CA TYR A 126 38.44 -8.15 -39.60
C TYR A 126 37.64 -7.01 -40.23
N ARG A 127 38.23 -5.81 -40.33
CA ARG A 127 37.57 -4.65 -41.00
C ARG A 127 37.22 -4.91 -42.46
N LYS A 128 38.04 -5.70 -43.15
CA LYS A 128 37.79 -6.11 -44.54
C LYS A 128 36.58 -7.04 -44.65
N GLY A 129 36.27 -7.81 -43.60
CA GLY A 129 35.22 -8.82 -43.60
C GLY A 129 35.66 -10.13 -44.27
N LEU A 130 34.69 -10.91 -44.77
CA LEU A 130 34.95 -12.20 -45.41
C LEU A 130 35.93 -12.08 -46.59
N ASP A 131 37.01 -12.85 -46.55
CA ASP A 131 37.97 -12.97 -47.64
C ASP A 131 37.73 -14.27 -48.42
N PRO A 132 37.38 -14.23 -49.73
CA PRO A 132 37.02 -15.42 -50.48
C PRO A 132 38.11 -16.50 -50.54
N ALA A 133 39.39 -16.14 -50.45
CA ALA A 133 40.47 -17.12 -50.45
C ALA A 133 40.60 -17.81 -49.09
N LEU A 134 40.48 -17.05 -48.01
CA LEU A 134 40.44 -17.60 -46.65
C LEU A 134 39.19 -18.44 -46.42
N THR A 135 38.01 -17.96 -46.83
CA THR A 135 36.74 -18.69 -46.74
C THR A 135 36.79 -20.04 -47.46
N ARG A 136 37.44 -20.15 -48.62
CA ARG A 136 37.65 -21.46 -49.28
C ARG A 136 38.55 -22.41 -48.48
N LYS A 137 39.43 -21.87 -47.63
CA LYS A 137 40.39 -22.65 -46.84
C LYS A 137 39.81 -23.12 -45.51
N ILE A 138 39.10 -22.24 -44.80
CA ILE A 138 38.62 -22.51 -43.44
C ILE A 138 37.09 -22.59 -43.31
N GLY A 139 36.34 -22.29 -44.36
CA GLY A 139 34.87 -22.25 -44.33
C GLY A 139 34.32 -20.94 -43.77
N VAL A 140 33.05 -20.95 -43.36
CA VAL A 140 32.33 -19.77 -42.82
C VAL A 140 31.61 -20.03 -41.50
N ASP A 141 31.37 -21.28 -41.12
CA ASP A 141 30.60 -21.63 -39.92
C ASP A 141 31.52 -21.93 -38.73
N THR A 142 31.21 -21.46 -37.53
CA THR A 142 32.07 -21.57 -36.32
C THR A 142 32.22 -22.99 -35.74
N ASN A 143 33.42 -23.59 -35.83
CA ASN A 143 33.74 -24.91 -35.26
C ASN A 143 34.80 -24.83 -34.15
N TYR A 144 34.34 -24.78 -32.90
CA TYR A 144 35.23 -24.70 -31.72
C TYR A 144 36.10 -25.94 -31.51
N VAL A 145 35.64 -27.13 -31.94
CA VAL A 145 36.43 -28.37 -31.83
C VAL A 145 37.67 -28.29 -32.72
N ALA A 146 37.50 -27.88 -33.98
CA ALA A 146 38.62 -27.67 -34.90
C ALA A 146 39.59 -26.60 -34.39
N ALA A 147 39.06 -25.51 -33.81
CA ALA A 147 39.85 -24.45 -33.21
C ALA A 147 40.74 -24.96 -32.07
N MET A 148 40.17 -25.72 -31.13
CA MET A 148 40.90 -26.32 -30.01
C MET A 148 41.93 -27.36 -30.45
N GLU A 149 41.59 -28.21 -31.43
CA GLU A 149 42.52 -29.21 -31.97
C GLU A 149 43.73 -28.59 -32.66
N GLN A 150 43.54 -27.45 -33.34
CA GLN A 150 44.65 -26.71 -33.94
C GLN A 150 45.48 -26.00 -32.86
N ALA A 151 44.84 -25.35 -31.89
CA ALA A 151 45.54 -24.66 -30.80
C ALA A 151 46.38 -25.62 -29.93
N ALA A 152 45.86 -26.82 -29.65
CA ALA A 152 46.55 -27.85 -28.86
C ALA A 152 47.90 -28.28 -29.46
N ARG A 153 48.14 -28.07 -30.76
CA ARG A 153 49.44 -28.38 -31.40
C ARG A 153 50.56 -27.44 -30.95
N HIS A 154 50.20 -26.24 -30.49
CA HIS A 154 51.11 -25.18 -30.07
C HIS A 154 51.19 -25.05 -28.54
N LEU A 155 50.52 -25.95 -27.82
CA LEU A 155 50.54 -26.06 -26.37
C LEU A 155 51.24 -27.36 -25.98
N ALA A 156 52.56 -27.28 -25.84
CA ALA A 156 53.44 -28.34 -25.38
C ALA A 156 52.98 -28.87 -24.01
N GLY A 157 53.05 -30.19 -23.85
CA GLY A 157 52.55 -30.86 -22.65
C GLY A 157 53.37 -30.63 -21.38
N ASP A 158 54.57 -30.07 -21.53
CA ASP A 158 55.52 -29.71 -20.47
C ASP A 158 55.56 -28.20 -20.20
N ALA A 159 54.76 -27.39 -20.88
CA ALA A 159 54.62 -25.98 -20.56
C ALA A 159 54.11 -25.80 -19.13
N VAL A 160 54.75 -24.93 -18.36
CA VAL A 160 54.38 -24.64 -16.96
C VAL A 160 53.09 -23.84 -16.93
N ARG A 161 52.88 -23.02 -17.96
CA ARG A 161 51.83 -22.00 -18.05
C ARG A 161 51.20 -21.93 -19.47
N PRO A 162 50.60 -23.02 -19.98
CA PRO A 162 49.97 -23.03 -21.31
C PRO A 162 48.62 -22.29 -21.30
N ALA A 163 48.42 -21.26 -22.11
CA ALA A 163 47.18 -20.50 -22.19
C ALA A 163 46.59 -20.57 -23.61
N LEU A 164 45.31 -20.91 -23.71
CA LEU A 164 44.50 -20.74 -24.91
C LEU A 164 43.55 -19.57 -24.67
N ILE A 165 43.60 -18.56 -25.55
CA ILE A 165 42.73 -17.38 -25.54
C ILE A 165 41.83 -17.42 -26.78
N LEU A 166 40.55 -17.75 -26.61
CA LEU A 166 39.60 -17.86 -27.73
C LEU A 166 38.74 -16.61 -27.88
N PHE A 167 38.85 -15.89 -29.00
CA PHE A 167 37.98 -14.77 -29.38
C PHE A 167 36.82 -15.28 -30.25
N THR A 168 35.58 -15.10 -29.78
CA THR A 168 34.37 -15.52 -30.49
C THR A 168 33.16 -14.69 -30.07
N ASP A 169 32.08 -14.71 -30.87
CA ASP A 169 30.80 -14.06 -30.56
C ASP A 169 29.86 -14.91 -29.69
N GLY A 170 30.15 -16.21 -29.55
CA GLY A 170 29.38 -17.16 -28.74
C GLY A 170 27.93 -17.37 -29.17
N LYS A 171 27.51 -16.83 -30.32
CA LYS A 171 26.09 -16.77 -30.74
C LYS A 171 25.71 -17.79 -31.81
N HIS A 172 26.68 -18.31 -32.56
CA HIS A 172 26.41 -19.14 -33.73
C HIS A 172 27.32 -20.38 -33.74
N ASP A 173 26.71 -21.58 -33.74
CA ASP A 173 27.38 -22.88 -33.88
C ASP A 173 27.15 -23.48 -35.28
N VAL A 174 28.08 -24.30 -35.77
CA VAL A 174 27.97 -25.01 -37.06
C VAL A 174 26.76 -25.96 -37.11
N GLN A 175 26.12 -26.06 -38.28
CA GLN A 175 25.31 -27.23 -38.65
C GLN A 175 26.20 -28.48 -38.78
N GLY A 176 26.38 -29.23 -37.69
CA GLY A 176 27.01 -30.56 -37.72
C GLY A 176 27.94 -30.91 -36.56
N VAL A 177 28.34 -29.94 -35.71
CA VAL A 177 29.09 -30.22 -34.47
C VAL A 177 28.25 -29.72 -33.29
N PRO A 178 27.63 -30.60 -32.51
CA PRO A 178 26.85 -30.22 -31.33
C PRO A 178 27.72 -29.50 -30.28
N VAL A 179 27.20 -28.46 -29.63
CA VAL A 179 27.82 -27.82 -28.44
C VAL A 179 28.24 -28.85 -27.38
N SER A 180 27.52 -29.98 -27.29
CA SER A 180 27.86 -31.09 -26.41
C SER A 180 29.22 -31.74 -26.68
N GLU A 181 29.85 -31.50 -27.83
CA GLU A 181 31.18 -32.02 -28.18
C GLU A 181 32.33 -31.10 -27.77
N VAL A 182 32.05 -29.83 -27.43
CA VAL A 182 33.05 -28.85 -26.99
C VAL A 182 33.67 -29.27 -25.66
N GLN A 183 32.84 -29.60 -24.66
CA GLN A 183 33.31 -29.98 -23.33
C GLN A 183 34.15 -31.28 -23.33
N PRO A 184 33.71 -32.39 -23.97
CA PRO A 184 34.52 -33.61 -24.08
C PRO A 184 35.84 -33.40 -24.83
N THR A 185 35.84 -32.61 -25.90
CA THR A 185 37.06 -32.31 -26.67
C THR A 185 38.08 -31.55 -25.83
N ARG A 186 37.61 -30.53 -25.11
CA ARG A 186 38.42 -29.77 -24.17
C ARG A 186 39.02 -30.67 -23.09
N ASP A 187 38.20 -31.51 -22.46
CA ASP A 187 38.65 -32.45 -21.42
C ASP A 187 39.66 -33.46 -21.98
N ARG A 188 39.48 -33.91 -23.23
CA ARG A 188 40.41 -34.81 -23.91
C ARG A 188 41.76 -34.16 -24.24
N LEU A 189 41.75 -32.92 -24.76
CA LEU A 189 42.96 -32.23 -25.23
C LEU A 189 43.75 -31.60 -24.08
N PHE A 190 43.04 -31.03 -23.11
CA PHE A 190 43.63 -30.21 -22.05
C PHE A 190 43.53 -30.87 -20.67
N GLY A 191 42.62 -31.83 -20.46
CA GLY A 191 42.54 -32.61 -19.21
C GLY A 191 42.49 -31.74 -17.96
N SER A 192 43.39 -31.99 -17.01
CA SER A 192 43.59 -31.18 -15.80
C SER A 192 44.65 -30.07 -15.97
N ARG A 193 45.10 -29.80 -17.21
CA ARG A 193 46.09 -28.73 -17.46
C ARG A 193 45.41 -27.38 -17.25
N SER A 194 45.97 -26.61 -16.33
CA SER A 194 45.71 -25.17 -16.18
C SER A 194 46.79 -24.41 -16.96
N PRO A 195 46.51 -23.23 -17.56
CA PRO A 195 45.24 -22.51 -17.67
C PRO A 195 44.49 -22.60 -19.03
N PHE A 196 43.17 -22.35 -18.99
CA PHE A 196 42.30 -22.25 -20.16
C PHE A 196 41.49 -20.95 -20.04
N ALA A 197 41.60 -20.04 -21.00
CA ALA A 197 40.84 -18.78 -21.03
C ALA A 197 40.00 -18.70 -22.31
N LEU A 198 38.75 -19.14 -22.24
CA LEU A 198 37.78 -18.84 -23.29
C LEU A 198 37.35 -17.37 -23.10
N LEU A 199 37.74 -16.49 -24.02
CA LEU A 199 37.46 -15.05 -23.98
C LEU A 199 36.48 -14.70 -25.12
N PRO A 200 35.20 -15.09 -25.02
CA PRO A 200 34.24 -14.62 -26.00
C PRO A 200 34.08 -13.12 -25.79
N VAL A 201 34.72 -12.35 -26.67
CA VAL A 201 34.59 -10.90 -26.66
C VAL A 201 33.22 -10.56 -27.25
N GLY A 202 32.17 -10.74 -26.45
CA GLY A 202 30.78 -10.46 -26.80
C GLY A 202 30.53 -8.96 -26.91
N MET A 203 30.95 -8.35 -28.02
CA MET A 203 30.81 -6.93 -28.25
C MET A 203 29.49 -6.61 -28.95
N GLY A 204 28.50 -6.13 -28.20
CA GLY A 204 27.16 -5.77 -28.69
C GLY A 204 26.01 -6.59 -28.12
N LEU A 205 26.25 -7.34 -27.05
CA LEU A 205 25.24 -8.09 -26.33
C LEU A 205 24.46 -7.16 -25.37
N SER A 206 23.13 -7.28 -25.34
CA SER A 206 22.31 -6.70 -24.27
C SER A 206 22.74 -7.26 -22.91
N SER A 207 22.44 -6.57 -21.80
CA SER A 207 22.75 -7.07 -20.44
C SER A 207 22.27 -8.51 -20.21
N THR A 208 21.07 -8.84 -20.67
CA THR A 208 20.51 -10.19 -20.55
C THR A 208 21.28 -11.23 -21.38
N GLU A 209 21.72 -10.88 -22.58
CA GLU A 209 22.57 -11.76 -23.40
C GLU A 209 23.98 -11.91 -22.81
N ARG A 210 24.50 -10.86 -22.17
CA ARG A 210 25.78 -10.88 -21.43
C ARG A 210 25.70 -11.82 -20.24
N ASP A 211 24.66 -11.72 -19.42
CA ASP A 211 24.48 -12.57 -18.23
C ASP A 211 24.28 -14.04 -18.62
N ALA A 212 23.54 -14.28 -19.71
CA ALA A 212 23.33 -15.63 -20.24
C ALA A 212 24.63 -16.24 -20.79
N LEU A 213 25.42 -15.45 -21.53
CA LEU A 213 26.73 -15.86 -22.03
C LEU A 213 27.71 -16.10 -20.88
N GLU A 214 27.85 -15.16 -19.94
CA GLU A 214 28.70 -15.29 -18.75
C GLU A 214 28.30 -16.52 -17.91
N SER A 215 27.01 -16.75 -17.69
CA SER A 215 26.49 -17.94 -17.01
C SER A 215 26.79 -19.24 -17.78
N GLY A 216 26.72 -19.23 -19.11
CA GLY A 216 27.12 -20.36 -19.95
C GLY A 216 28.61 -20.66 -19.86
N LEU A 217 29.45 -19.63 -19.87
CA LEU A 217 30.91 -19.75 -19.76
C LEU A 217 31.37 -20.24 -18.40
N VAL A 218 30.74 -19.76 -17.33
CA VAL A 218 30.98 -20.27 -15.97
C VAL A 218 30.64 -21.76 -15.87
N LYS A 219 29.55 -22.21 -16.53
CA LYS A 219 29.15 -23.62 -16.57
C LYS A 219 30.11 -24.52 -17.36
N LEU A 220 30.89 -23.97 -18.30
CA LEU A 220 31.92 -24.72 -19.02
C LEU A 220 33.11 -25.11 -18.14
N ARG A 221 33.15 -24.77 -16.83
CA ARG A 221 34.27 -25.08 -15.91
C ARG A 221 35.61 -24.59 -16.46
N ILE A 222 35.67 -23.33 -16.85
CA ILE A 222 36.92 -22.65 -17.25
C ILE A 222 37.84 -22.66 -16.02
N ILE A 223 38.99 -23.34 -16.10
CA ILE A 223 39.88 -23.59 -14.96
C ILE A 223 40.53 -22.26 -14.54
N ARG A 224 40.19 -21.75 -13.35
CA ARG A 224 40.65 -20.46 -12.77
C ARG A 224 41.75 -20.63 -11.72
N GLU A 225 42.71 -21.52 -11.96
CA GLU A 225 43.75 -21.84 -10.99
C GLU A 225 45.11 -21.89 -11.69
N MET A 226 45.55 -20.76 -12.24
CA MET A 226 46.92 -20.65 -12.72
C MET A 226 47.86 -20.57 -11.52
N PRO A 227 48.98 -21.31 -11.51
CA PRO A 227 49.98 -21.17 -10.46
C PRO A 227 50.38 -19.71 -10.29
N ALA A 228 50.45 -19.27 -9.03
CA ALA A 228 50.94 -17.94 -8.70
C ALA A 228 52.33 -17.75 -9.32
N CYS A 229 52.58 -16.58 -9.87
CA CYS A 229 53.96 -16.20 -10.13
C CYS A 229 54.74 -16.18 -8.81
N VAL A 230 56.07 -16.23 -8.85
CA VAL A 230 56.96 -16.25 -7.66
C VAL A 230 56.70 -15.09 -6.68
N SER A 231 55.96 -14.06 -7.09
CA SER A 231 55.40 -12.98 -6.25
C SER A 231 54.30 -13.39 -5.27
N GLY A 232 53.77 -14.62 -5.33
CA GLY A 232 52.83 -15.18 -4.36
C GLY A 232 51.35 -14.80 -4.56
N THR A 233 51.00 -14.11 -5.65
CA THR A 233 49.60 -13.77 -5.98
C THR A 233 48.99 -14.82 -6.90
N GLN A 234 47.87 -15.42 -6.49
CA GLN A 234 47.03 -16.24 -7.36
C GLN A 234 46.47 -15.37 -8.48
N PHE A 235 46.60 -15.83 -9.73
CA PHE A 235 46.10 -15.12 -10.90
C PHE A 235 44.62 -15.43 -11.10
N ASP A 236 43.78 -14.38 -11.04
CA ASP A 236 42.36 -14.43 -11.35
C ASP A 236 42.12 -13.61 -12.61
N TRP A 237 41.55 -14.24 -13.65
CA TRP A 237 41.25 -13.52 -14.88
C TRP A 237 40.06 -12.59 -14.64
N PRO A 238 40.18 -11.28 -14.93
CA PRO A 238 39.05 -10.37 -14.86
C PRO A 238 37.99 -10.75 -15.91
N GLN A 239 36.77 -10.25 -15.72
CA GLN A 239 35.55 -10.64 -16.44
C GLN A 239 35.72 -10.88 -17.95
N VAL A 240 34.98 -11.89 -18.45
CA VAL A 240 35.11 -12.43 -19.82
C VAL A 240 34.26 -11.68 -20.86
N VAL A 241 33.47 -10.68 -20.43
CA VAL A 241 32.62 -9.86 -21.30
C VAL A 241 32.99 -8.40 -21.08
N PHE A 242 33.33 -7.69 -22.16
CA PHE A 242 33.81 -6.31 -22.09
C PHE A 242 32.80 -5.36 -22.71
N GLU A 243 32.59 -4.22 -22.04
CA GLU A 243 31.68 -3.17 -22.49
C GLU A 243 32.28 -2.35 -23.65
N SER A 244 33.61 -2.29 -23.72
CA SER A 244 34.34 -1.58 -24.76
C SER A 244 35.55 -2.36 -25.31
N PRO A 245 35.99 -2.07 -26.55
CA PRO A 245 37.25 -2.58 -27.08
C PRO A 245 38.48 -2.21 -26.24
N ASP A 246 38.41 -1.09 -25.51
CA ASP A 246 39.50 -0.60 -24.67
C ASP A 246 39.63 -1.45 -23.40
N ASP A 247 38.50 -1.82 -22.78
CA ASP A 247 38.49 -2.71 -21.62
C ASP A 247 38.93 -4.13 -22.00
N ALA A 248 38.47 -4.62 -23.15
CA ALA A 248 38.90 -5.91 -23.71
C ALA A 248 40.42 -5.92 -23.97
N GLY A 249 40.92 -4.87 -24.62
CA GLY A 249 42.34 -4.77 -24.94
C GLY A 249 43.22 -4.70 -23.70
N ASN A 250 42.79 -3.92 -22.70
CA ASN A 250 43.49 -3.82 -21.42
C ASN A 250 43.48 -5.14 -20.65
N ALA A 251 42.35 -5.81 -20.55
CA ALA A 251 42.24 -7.06 -19.82
C ALA A 251 43.04 -8.19 -20.46
N VAL A 252 42.97 -8.35 -21.79
CA VAL A 252 43.77 -9.36 -22.51
C VAL A 252 45.26 -9.07 -22.36
N ALA A 253 45.68 -7.81 -22.41
CA ALA A 253 47.09 -7.47 -22.24
C ALA A 253 47.59 -7.67 -20.81
N VAL A 254 46.82 -7.27 -19.78
CA VAL A 254 47.13 -7.58 -18.37
C VAL A 254 47.26 -9.09 -18.19
N ALA A 255 46.35 -9.84 -18.79
CA ALA A 255 46.39 -11.26 -18.67
C ALA A 255 47.54 -11.93 -19.45
N LEU A 256 47.96 -11.38 -20.59
CA LEU A 256 49.20 -11.76 -21.24
C LEU A 256 50.40 -11.51 -20.30
N GLN A 257 50.49 -10.34 -19.67
CA GLN A 257 51.56 -10.01 -18.72
C GLN A 257 51.56 -10.97 -17.51
N ASP A 258 50.37 -11.30 -17.02
CA ASP A 258 50.20 -12.22 -15.89
C ASP A 258 50.51 -13.66 -16.29
N VAL A 259 50.16 -14.11 -17.50
CA VAL A 259 50.53 -15.43 -18.06
C VAL A 259 52.05 -15.54 -18.26
N THR A 260 52.72 -14.44 -18.61
CA THR A 260 54.18 -14.42 -18.78
C THR A 260 54.94 -14.10 -17.50
N CYS A 261 54.26 -13.83 -16.37
CA CYS A 261 54.87 -13.42 -15.10
C CYS A 261 55.86 -12.23 -15.23
N THR A 262 55.61 -11.33 -16.17
CA THR A 262 56.46 -10.15 -16.43
C THR A 262 55.88 -8.96 -15.67
N PHE A 263 56.20 -8.83 -14.39
CA PHE A 263 55.72 -7.72 -13.56
C PHE A 263 56.62 -6.50 -13.72
N THR A 264 56.16 -5.53 -14.49
CA THR A 264 56.48 -4.14 -14.19
C THR A 264 55.18 -3.44 -13.84
N VAL A 265 55.20 -2.75 -12.69
CA VAL A 265 54.12 -1.96 -12.10
C VAL A 265 53.19 -1.42 -13.18
N ALA A 266 51.92 -1.85 -13.16
CA ALA A 266 50.88 -1.25 -14.00
C ALA A 266 51.04 0.27 -13.92
N PRO A 267 51.27 0.99 -15.04
CA PRO A 267 51.32 2.43 -14.97
C PRO A 267 49.97 2.90 -14.43
N THR A 268 50.01 3.74 -13.39
CA THR A 268 48.89 4.61 -13.01
C THR A 268 48.26 5.14 -14.30
N PRO A 269 46.93 5.06 -14.47
CA PRO A 269 46.29 5.49 -15.71
C PRO A 269 46.80 6.88 -16.06
N THR A 270 47.50 7.01 -17.20
CA THR A 270 47.75 8.30 -17.80
C THR A 270 46.37 8.94 -18.00
N PRO A 271 46.11 10.16 -17.49
CA PRO A 271 44.83 10.79 -17.75
C PRO A 271 44.64 10.85 -19.26
N LEU A 272 43.54 10.27 -19.75
CA LEU A 272 43.10 10.46 -21.13
C LEU A 272 43.15 11.97 -21.45
N PRO A 273 43.36 12.39 -22.71
CA PRO A 273 42.78 13.67 -23.11
C PRO A 273 41.30 13.54 -22.74
N THR A 274 40.82 14.36 -21.79
CA THR A 274 39.46 14.27 -21.26
C THR A 274 38.55 13.94 -22.43
N PRO A 275 37.99 12.72 -22.53
CA PRO A 275 37.01 12.45 -23.56
C PRO A 275 35.98 13.53 -23.30
N THR A 276 35.64 14.33 -24.31
CA THR A 276 34.55 15.29 -24.17
C THR A 276 33.42 14.48 -23.54
N PRO A 277 33.04 14.75 -22.26
CA PRO A 277 32.17 13.86 -21.53
C PRO A 277 30.97 13.65 -22.43
N VAL A 278 30.68 12.39 -22.78
CA VAL A 278 29.48 12.08 -23.55
C VAL A 278 28.37 12.76 -22.77
N PRO A 279 27.75 13.79 -23.36
CA PRO A 279 27.01 14.72 -22.55
C PRO A 279 25.79 13.95 -22.06
N THR A 280 25.73 13.70 -20.75
CA THR A 280 24.65 12.93 -20.15
C THR A 280 23.37 13.77 -20.13
N PRO A 281 22.19 13.15 -20.05
CA PRO A 281 20.97 13.87 -19.75
C PRO A 281 21.15 14.75 -18.50
N GLY A 282 20.59 15.95 -18.54
CA GLY A 282 20.58 16.82 -17.37
C GLY A 282 19.82 16.19 -16.19
N ALA A 283 20.08 16.69 -14.98
CA ALA A 283 19.31 16.30 -13.81
C ALA A 283 17.82 16.66 -13.98
N VAL A 284 16.94 15.75 -13.58
CA VAL A 284 15.52 16.07 -13.45
C VAL A 284 15.31 17.10 -12.33
N ARG A 285 14.14 17.72 -12.27
CA ARG A 285 13.84 18.77 -11.30
C ARG A 285 12.56 18.46 -10.54
N SER A 286 12.37 19.11 -9.39
CA SER A 286 11.12 19.06 -8.61
C SER A 286 10.62 17.63 -8.37
N VAL A 287 11.50 16.75 -7.89
CA VAL A 287 11.12 15.38 -7.55
C VAL A 287 10.22 15.41 -6.31
N THR A 288 8.98 14.97 -6.47
CA THR A 288 7.94 14.90 -5.44
C THR A 288 7.52 13.46 -5.21
N LEU A 289 7.27 13.11 -3.94
CA LEU A 289 6.90 11.76 -3.53
C LEU A 289 5.48 11.75 -2.98
N THR A 290 4.66 10.82 -3.47
CA THR A 290 3.31 10.57 -2.97
C THR A 290 3.26 9.13 -2.44
N PRO A 291 3.23 8.93 -1.11
CA PRO A 291 3.19 7.59 -0.54
C PRO A 291 1.84 6.90 -0.79
N GLY A 292 1.87 5.60 -1.06
CA GLY A 292 0.72 4.73 -1.15
C GLY A 292 0.91 3.44 -0.34
N ASP A 293 -0.01 2.49 -0.52
CA ASP A 293 0.06 1.18 0.12
C ASP A 293 1.12 0.32 -0.54
N GLY A 294 2.22 0.05 0.19
CA GLY A 294 3.35 -0.74 -0.26
C GLY A 294 4.13 -0.14 -1.43
N ARG A 295 3.94 1.17 -1.70
CA ARG A 295 4.48 1.83 -2.88
C ARG A 295 4.67 3.33 -2.69
N ILE A 296 5.47 3.95 -3.55
CA ILE A 296 5.59 5.40 -3.68
C ILE A 296 5.43 5.78 -5.15
N GLU A 297 4.52 6.71 -5.43
CA GLU A 297 4.47 7.38 -6.71
C GLU A 297 5.46 8.55 -6.69
N VAL A 298 6.41 8.51 -7.60
CA VAL A 298 7.44 9.53 -7.77
C VAL A 298 7.09 10.34 -9.00
N ALA A 299 7.00 11.67 -8.87
CA ALA A 299 6.77 12.59 -9.98
C ALA A 299 7.91 13.61 -10.05
N TRP A 300 8.25 14.04 -11.26
CA TRP A 300 9.34 14.99 -11.49
C TRP A 300 9.03 15.90 -12.69
N THR A 301 9.90 16.87 -12.90
CA THR A 301 9.94 17.69 -14.10
C THR A 301 11.16 17.33 -14.92
N ALA A 302 10.97 17.15 -16.22
CA ALA A 302 12.06 16.88 -17.16
C ALA A 302 13.20 17.92 -17.05
N PRO A 303 14.44 17.52 -17.38
CA PRO A 303 15.59 18.43 -17.42
C PRO A 303 15.32 19.61 -18.36
N ALA A 304 15.79 20.80 -18.01
CA ALA A 304 15.55 22.00 -18.82
C ALA A 304 16.34 22.01 -20.15
N THR A 305 17.49 21.37 -20.16
CA THR A 305 18.33 21.17 -21.35
C THR A 305 18.90 19.77 -21.33
N THR A 306 18.70 19.02 -22.41
CA THR A 306 19.40 17.75 -22.64
C THR A 306 20.19 17.82 -23.95
N PRO A 307 21.41 17.27 -23.96
CA PRO A 307 22.25 17.23 -25.15
C PRO A 307 21.76 16.21 -26.19
N ALA A 308 21.00 15.20 -25.76
CA ALA A 308 20.32 14.21 -26.59
C ALA A 308 18.86 14.02 -26.12
N PRO A 309 17.97 13.43 -26.95
CA PRO A 309 16.61 13.11 -26.55
C PRO A 309 16.59 12.08 -25.41
N ILE A 310 15.79 12.35 -24.38
CA ILE A 310 15.48 11.37 -23.34
C ILE A 310 14.66 10.25 -23.98
N VAL A 311 15.02 9.01 -23.67
CA VAL A 311 14.30 7.80 -24.10
C VAL A 311 13.60 7.11 -22.92
N ASP A 312 14.04 7.36 -21.69
CA ASP A 312 13.50 6.75 -20.48
C ASP A 312 13.83 7.57 -19.22
N TYR A 313 13.15 7.28 -18.12
CA TYR A 313 13.51 7.71 -16.77
C TYR A 313 13.58 6.51 -15.84
N ARG A 314 14.69 6.40 -15.09
CA ARG A 314 14.83 5.39 -14.04
C ARG A 314 14.48 5.99 -12.69
N VAL A 315 13.74 5.23 -11.91
CA VAL A 315 13.30 5.61 -10.56
C VAL A 315 13.67 4.52 -9.59
N ARG A 316 14.22 4.91 -8.44
CA ARG A 316 14.56 3.97 -7.37
C ARG A 316 14.28 4.55 -5.99
N CYS A 317 13.92 3.70 -5.04
CA CYS A 317 13.73 4.05 -3.64
C CYS A 317 14.49 3.09 -2.72
N ARG A 318 15.02 3.56 -1.59
CA ARG A 318 15.59 2.71 -0.54
C ARG A 318 15.22 3.22 0.85
N SER A 319 15.24 2.32 1.83
CA SER A 319 15.08 2.69 3.24
C SER A 319 16.43 2.66 3.93
N GLY A 320 16.88 3.80 4.46
CA GLY A 320 18.18 3.93 5.12
C GLY A 320 19.35 3.50 4.22
N GLU A 321 20.20 2.61 4.72
CA GLU A 321 21.35 2.04 3.99
C GLU A 321 21.01 0.72 3.26
N GLY A 322 19.72 0.38 3.12
CA GLY A 322 19.28 -0.81 2.41
C GLY A 322 19.52 -0.74 0.89
N GLU A 323 19.21 -1.86 0.21
CA GLU A 323 19.26 -1.94 -1.25
C GLU A 323 18.21 -1.04 -1.92
N TRP A 324 18.53 -0.57 -3.12
CA TRP A 324 17.61 0.20 -3.94
C TRP A 324 16.58 -0.73 -4.60
N THR A 325 15.30 -0.40 -4.46
CA THR A 325 14.20 -0.98 -5.22
C THR A 325 13.92 -0.07 -6.42
N GLU A 326 14.02 -0.59 -7.64
CA GLU A 326 13.73 0.16 -8.87
C GLU A 326 12.26 0.01 -9.30
N SER A 327 11.76 0.94 -10.11
CA SER A 327 10.45 0.84 -10.74
C SER A 327 10.43 -0.23 -11.83
N ASP A 328 9.37 -1.04 -11.88
CA ASP A 328 9.19 -2.11 -12.88
C ASP A 328 8.36 -1.69 -14.12
N GLU A 329 8.06 -0.39 -14.29
CA GLU A 329 7.17 0.12 -15.35
C GLU A 329 7.76 0.02 -16.77
N GLY A 330 9.03 -0.36 -16.90
CA GLY A 330 9.75 -0.41 -18.17
C GLY A 330 10.03 0.99 -18.73
N ALA A 331 10.53 1.05 -19.98
CA ALA A 331 10.96 2.30 -20.58
C ALA A 331 9.79 3.25 -20.89
N SER A 332 9.82 4.47 -20.35
CA SER A 332 8.72 5.44 -20.43
C SER A 332 9.20 6.89 -20.45
N LEU A 333 8.52 7.75 -21.21
CA LEU A 333 8.75 9.20 -21.23
C LEU A 333 7.85 9.97 -20.25
N THR A 334 6.97 9.28 -19.55
CA THR A 334 6.10 9.89 -18.54
C THR A 334 6.95 10.40 -17.38
N THR A 335 6.67 11.60 -16.89
CA THR A 335 7.42 12.21 -15.77
C THR A 335 6.87 11.82 -14.41
N SER A 336 6.42 10.58 -14.31
CA SER A 336 5.94 9.93 -13.09
C SER A 336 6.13 8.42 -13.22
N ALA A 337 6.52 7.75 -12.14
CA ALA A 337 6.57 6.29 -12.06
C ALA A 337 6.29 5.82 -10.64
N VAL A 338 5.82 4.59 -10.52
CA VAL A 338 5.56 3.91 -9.25
C VAL A 338 6.71 2.96 -8.90
N VAL A 339 7.17 3.03 -7.65
CA VAL A 339 8.04 2.01 -7.05
C VAL A 339 7.20 1.20 -6.06
N ASP A 340 6.91 -0.05 -6.42
CA ASP A 340 6.13 -1.00 -5.62
C ASP A 340 7.03 -1.90 -4.75
N GLY A 341 6.44 -2.80 -3.96
CA GLY A 341 7.17 -3.77 -3.13
C GLY A 341 7.82 -3.16 -1.88
N LEU A 342 7.44 -1.94 -1.52
CA LEU A 342 7.97 -1.22 -0.36
C LEU A 342 7.26 -1.65 0.94
N THR A 343 7.96 -1.51 2.06
CA THR A 343 7.41 -1.85 3.39
C THR A 343 6.70 -0.65 4.00
N ASN A 344 5.41 -0.80 4.34
CA ASN A 344 4.64 0.22 5.03
C ASN A 344 5.24 0.58 6.40
N GLY A 345 5.24 1.86 6.74
CA GLY A 345 5.77 2.40 8.01
C GLY A 345 7.28 2.68 8.00
N ALA A 346 8.03 2.26 6.98
CA ALA A 346 9.43 2.61 6.82
C ALA A 346 9.58 3.88 5.96
N ALA A 347 10.48 4.79 6.34
CA ALA A 347 10.77 5.96 5.53
C ALA A 347 11.70 5.59 4.37
N TYR A 348 11.38 6.06 3.16
CA TYR A 348 12.15 5.85 1.94
C TYR A 348 12.64 7.17 1.38
N GLU A 349 13.89 7.15 0.92
CA GLU A 349 14.42 8.15 0.01
C GLU A 349 14.34 7.61 -1.42
N CYS A 350 13.91 8.45 -2.35
CA CYS A 350 13.78 8.09 -3.75
C CYS A 350 14.60 9.04 -4.62
N ALA A 351 15.10 8.53 -5.74
CA ALA A 351 15.86 9.28 -6.72
C ALA A 351 15.41 8.93 -8.13
N VAL A 352 15.59 9.88 -9.04
CA VAL A 352 15.24 9.75 -10.46
C VAL A 352 16.42 10.14 -11.34
N ALA A 353 16.68 9.38 -12.39
CA ALA A 353 17.66 9.68 -13.42
C ALA A 353 16.98 9.72 -14.81
N ALA A 354 17.33 10.71 -15.62
CA ALA A 354 16.93 10.74 -17.03
C ALA A 354 17.90 9.89 -17.85
N VAL A 355 17.40 9.13 -18.82
CA VAL A 355 18.18 8.22 -19.65
C VAL A 355 18.01 8.60 -21.11
N ASP A 356 19.11 8.74 -21.85
CA ASP A 356 19.08 8.82 -23.32
C ASP A 356 19.46 7.48 -23.94
N ALA A 357 19.53 7.41 -25.27
CA ALA A 357 19.80 6.16 -25.98
C ALA A 357 21.16 5.51 -25.64
N THR A 358 22.07 6.24 -24.99
CA THR A 358 23.47 5.87 -24.78
C THR A 358 23.96 6.01 -23.34
N THR A 359 23.37 6.89 -22.54
CA THR A 359 23.85 7.26 -21.22
C THR A 359 22.71 7.51 -20.22
N GLU A 360 23.00 7.22 -18.96
CA GLU A 360 22.17 7.59 -17.81
C GLU A 360 22.69 8.89 -17.19
N GLY A 361 21.79 9.83 -16.92
CA GLY A 361 22.08 11.08 -16.24
C GLY A 361 22.23 10.93 -14.72
N SER A 362 22.60 12.01 -14.05
CA SER A 362 22.78 11.99 -12.60
C SER A 362 21.45 11.73 -11.85
N TRP A 363 21.51 10.84 -10.87
CA TRP A 363 20.42 10.60 -9.94
C TRP A 363 20.10 11.86 -9.13
N THR A 364 18.86 12.34 -9.27
CA THR A 364 18.32 13.47 -8.50
C THR A 364 17.48 12.92 -7.37
N ALA A 365 17.93 13.09 -6.13
CA ALA A 365 17.16 12.70 -4.95
C ALA A 365 15.98 13.64 -4.73
N ALA A 366 14.87 13.09 -4.22
CA ALA A 366 13.79 13.88 -3.66
C ALA A 366 14.30 14.69 -2.45
N THR A 367 13.71 15.87 -2.23
CA THR A 367 14.08 16.75 -1.11
C THR A 367 13.58 16.25 0.24
N THR A 368 12.58 15.36 0.22
CA THR A 368 11.95 14.78 1.41
C THR A 368 11.85 13.27 1.25
N THR A 369 11.89 12.54 2.36
CA THR A 369 11.53 11.13 2.40
C THR A 369 10.02 10.95 2.37
N ALA A 370 9.54 9.81 1.88
CA ALA A 370 8.15 9.40 1.99
C ALA A 370 8.04 8.06 2.72
N THR A 371 7.00 7.92 3.53
CA THR A 371 6.71 6.68 4.26
C THR A 371 5.47 6.05 3.66
N PRO A 372 5.58 4.93 2.92
CA PRO A 372 4.42 4.18 2.47
C PRO A 372 3.53 3.85 3.67
N VAL A 373 2.23 4.00 3.48
CA VAL A 373 1.23 3.70 4.52
C VAL A 373 0.16 2.86 3.87
N GLY A 374 -0.23 1.78 4.54
CA GLY A 374 -1.38 0.99 4.11
C GLY A 374 -2.68 1.78 4.25
N ARG A 375 -3.74 1.28 3.61
CA ARG A 375 -5.09 1.77 3.93
C ARG A 375 -5.36 1.52 5.43
N PRO A 376 -6.10 2.41 6.11
CA PRO A 376 -6.41 2.18 7.52
C PRO A 376 -7.17 0.87 7.71
N ALA A 377 -7.15 0.35 8.94
CA ALA A 377 -8.05 -0.73 9.31
C ALA A 377 -9.52 -0.25 9.21
N ALA A 378 -10.44 -1.19 8.95
CA ALA A 378 -11.87 -0.89 9.01
C ALA A 378 -12.23 -0.40 10.41
N PRO A 379 -12.95 0.74 10.55
CA PRO A 379 -13.41 1.19 11.85
C PRO A 379 -14.34 0.16 12.51
N GLY A 380 -14.39 0.15 13.84
CA GLY A 380 -15.39 -0.60 14.58
C GLY A 380 -16.84 -0.19 14.27
N LYS A 381 -17.79 -1.04 14.69
CA LYS A 381 -19.22 -0.86 14.43
C LYS A 381 -19.73 0.51 14.92
N PRO A 382 -20.32 1.35 14.04
CA PRO A 382 -20.81 2.67 14.42
C PRO A 382 -22.09 2.59 15.27
N ALA A 383 -22.14 3.41 16.32
CA ALA A 383 -23.36 3.70 17.07
C ALA A 383 -24.15 4.82 16.37
N VAL A 384 -25.48 4.68 16.32
CA VAL A 384 -26.36 5.62 15.62
C VAL A 384 -27.51 6.07 16.52
N GLU A 385 -27.82 7.37 16.45
CA GLU A 385 -28.93 8.00 17.15
C GLU A 385 -29.82 8.73 16.15
N ALA A 386 -31.14 8.54 16.26
CA ALA A 386 -32.12 9.18 15.39
C ALA A 386 -32.25 10.67 15.71
N LEU A 387 -32.27 11.51 14.67
CA LEU A 387 -32.58 12.93 14.72
C LEU A 387 -33.69 13.26 13.70
N ASP A 388 -34.13 14.52 13.66
CA ASP A 388 -35.07 14.98 12.63
C ASP A 388 -34.36 15.08 11.27
N ARG A 389 -34.79 14.26 10.31
CA ARG A 389 -34.22 14.13 8.96
C ARG A 389 -32.70 13.90 8.96
N ALA A 390 -32.19 13.32 10.04
CA ALA A 390 -30.78 13.08 10.22
C ALA A 390 -30.50 11.89 11.15
N VAL A 391 -29.26 11.41 11.13
CA VAL A 391 -28.72 10.45 12.09
C VAL A 391 -27.43 11.03 12.65
N ARG A 392 -27.25 10.99 13.96
CA ARG A 392 -25.93 11.19 14.57
C ARG A 392 -25.24 9.83 14.59
N ILE A 393 -24.06 9.76 13.98
CA ILE A 393 -23.21 8.57 13.95
C ILE A 393 -21.99 8.80 14.83
N GLN A 394 -21.60 7.79 15.61
CA GLN A 394 -20.44 7.83 16.48
C GLN A 394 -19.62 6.53 16.32
N LEU A 395 -18.33 6.67 16.08
CA LEU A 395 -17.38 5.56 16.04
C LEU A 395 -16.81 5.25 17.43
N PRO A 396 -16.49 3.97 17.71
CA PRO A 396 -15.71 3.62 18.89
C PRO A 396 -14.33 4.30 18.85
N ALA A 397 -13.74 4.55 20.03
CA ALA A 397 -12.40 5.11 20.11
C ALA A 397 -11.37 4.07 19.63
N GLU A 398 -10.58 4.42 18.62
CA GLU A 398 -9.49 3.60 18.07
C GLU A 398 -8.21 4.44 17.92
N ASP A 399 -7.06 3.77 17.75
CA ASP A 399 -5.78 4.42 17.45
C ASP A 399 -5.84 5.08 16.07
N ALA A 400 -6.36 6.31 16.02
CA ALA A 400 -6.56 7.10 14.80
C ALA A 400 -5.25 7.68 14.22
N SER A 401 -4.07 7.21 14.67
CA SER A 401 -2.77 7.77 14.30
C SER A 401 -2.43 7.65 12.81
N LEU A 402 -3.11 6.75 12.08
CA LEU A 402 -2.96 6.53 10.64
C LEU A 402 -4.19 6.96 9.83
N VAL A 403 -5.18 7.59 10.46
CA VAL A 403 -6.42 8.06 9.82
C VAL A 403 -6.32 9.58 9.65
N SER A 404 -6.69 10.10 8.48
CA SER A 404 -6.85 11.54 8.23
C SER A 404 -8.32 11.95 8.27
N ASP A 405 -9.20 11.14 7.67
CA ASP A 405 -10.61 11.47 7.45
C ASP A 405 -11.51 10.24 7.63
N TYR A 406 -12.81 10.47 7.76
CA TYR A 406 -13.82 9.41 7.76
C TYR A 406 -14.86 9.65 6.66
N ARG A 407 -15.28 8.56 6.01
CA ARG A 407 -16.44 8.54 5.10
C ARG A 407 -17.56 7.76 5.74
N TYR A 408 -18.76 8.31 5.71
CA TYR A 408 -19.97 7.64 6.18
C TYR A 408 -20.94 7.43 5.04
N GLU A 409 -21.54 6.24 5.00
CA GLU A 409 -22.59 5.90 4.06
C GLU A 409 -23.81 5.38 4.82
N CYS A 410 -25.02 5.74 4.37
CA CYS A 410 -26.25 5.17 4.89
C CYS A 410 -27.13 4.62 3.78
N SER A 411 -27.82 3.52 4.10
CA SER A 411 -28.71 2.80 3.21
C SER A 411 -30.11 2.72 3.84
N GLY A 412 -31.13 3.08 3.05
CA GLY A 412 -32.55 2.94 3.42
C GLY A 412 -33.19 1.66 2.91
N ASP A 413 -32.42 0.74 2.32
CA ASP A 413 -32.90 -0.48 1.66
C ASP A 413 -32.17 -1.75 2.14
N GLN A 414 -31.76 -1.74 3.41
CA GLN A 414 -31.05 -2.83 4.10
C GLN A 414 -29.67 -3.15 3.49
N GLY A 415 -28.94 -2.11 3.07
CA GLY A 415 -27.57 -2.22 2.56
C GLY A 415 -27.47 -2.60 1.08
N ARG A 416 -28.59 -2.66 0.34
CA ARG A 416 -28.57 -2.96 -1.10
C ARG A 416 -27.99 -1.79 -1.91
N THR A 417 -28.32 -0.56 -1.53
CA THR A 417 -27.76 0.66 -2.11
C THR A 417 -27.36 1.66 -1.03
N TRP A 418 -26.34 2.48 -1.33
CA TRP A 418 -25.74 3.45 -0.41
C TRP A 418 -25.76 4.87 -1.01
N PRO A 419 -26.94 5.44 -1.32
CA PRO A 419 -27.02 6.71 -2.04
C PRO A 419 -26.60 7.92 -1.18
N VAL A 420 -26.70 7.82 0.15
CA VAL A 420 -26.33 8.90 1.08
C VAL A 420 -24.87 8.71 1.49
N ARG A 421 -24.04 9.72 1.19
CA ARG A 421 -22.59 9.72 1.48
C ARG A 421 -22.15 11.08 2.01
N ILE A 422 -21.33 11.06 3.06
CA ILE A 422 -20.71 12.27 3.61
C ILE A 422 -19.25 11.97 3.95
N ASP A 423 -18.37 12.87 3.52
CA ASP A 423 -16.96 12.90 3.91
C ASP A 423 -16.76 13.90 5.05
N VAL A 424 -16.14 13.45 6.14
CA VAL A 424 -15.83 14.27 7.32
C VAL A 424 -14.32 14.35 7.46
N ALA A 425 -13.78 15.52 7.14
CA ALA A 425 -12.35 15.77 7.26
C ALA A 425 -11.98 16.14 8.70
N SER A 426 -11.42 15.20 9.46
CA SER A 426 -10.71 15.37 10.74
C SER A 426 -10.65 14.04 11.50
N SER A 427 -9.44 13.52 11.68
CA SER A 427 -9.15 12.28 12.40
C SER A 427 -9.49 12.31 13.90
N GLY A 428 -9.71 13.50 14.48
CA GLY A 428 -10.09 13.68 15.88
C GLY A 428 -11.61 13.72 16.13
N ILE A 429 -12.44 13.68 15.07
CA ILE A 429 -13.90 13.77 15.19
C ILE A 429 -14.51 12.41 14.84
N THR A 430 -14.75 11.59 15.86
CA THR A 430 -15.43 10.28 15.74
C THR A 430 -16.95 10.39 15.69
N THR A 431 -17.50 11.61 15.72
CA THR A 431 -18.96 11.86 15.71
C THR A 431 -19.35 12.76 14.54
N ALA A 432 -20.31 12.32 13.74
CA ALA A 432 -20.83 13.09 12.60
C ALA A 432 -22.36 13.11 12.57
N GLU A 433 -22.93 14.09 11.85
CA GLU A 433 -24.37 14.18 11.62
C GLU A 433 -24.67 14.01 10.13
N ILE A 434 -25.41 12.95 9.79
CA ILE A 434 -25.82 12.63 8.42
C ILE A 434 -27.21 13.17 8.19
N ARG A 435 -27.31 14.25 7.40
CA ARG A 435 -28.55 15.02 7.16
C ARG A 435 -29.26 14.59 5.88
N ASN A 436 -30.43 15.17 5.63
CA ASN A 436 -31.27 14.95 4.45
C ASN A 436 -31.82 13.51 4.33
N LEU A 437 -32.00 12.84 5.46
CA LEU A 437 -32.64 11.54 5.55
C LEU A 437 -34.17 11.70 5.60
N THR A 438 -34.90 10.65 5.18
CA THR A 438 -36.36 10.65 5.22
C THR A 438 -36.85 10.10 6.55
N ASN A 439 -37.63 10.89 7.31
CA ASN A 439 -38.24 10.43 8.55
C ASN A 439 -39.15 9.23 8.28
N GLY A 440 -39.13 8.27 9.20
CA GLY A 440 -39.93 7.05 9.10
C GLY A 440 -39.36 5.97 8.17
N VAL A 441 -38.22 6.19 7.50
CA VAL A 441 -37.47 5.14 6.80
C VAL A 441 -36.41 4.57 7.74
N GLU A 442 -36.27 3.25 7.74
CA GLU A 442 -35.22 2.57 8.51
C GLU A 442 -33.90 2.61 7.73
N TYR A 443 -32.85 3.12 8.38
CA TYR A 443 -31.51 3.23 7.82
C TYR A 443 -30.54 2.33 8.57
N VAL A 444 -29.59 1.77 7.84
CA VAL A 444 -28.34 1.22 8.38
C VAL A 444 -27.19 2.04 7.82
N CYS A 445 -26.18 2.31 8.64
CA CYS A 445 -25.04 3.14 8.26
C CYS A 445 -23.74 2.36 8.44
N ARG A 446 -22.72 2.70 7.66
CA ARG A 446 -21.36 2.15 7.77
C ARG A 446 -20.35 3.27 7.65
N ALA A 447 -19.16 3.03 8.17
CA ALA A 447 -18.07 3.98 8.14
C ALA A 447 -16.84 3.39 7.45
N PHE A 448 -15.99 4.28 6.97
CA PHE A 448 -14.68 3.98 6.40
C PHE A 448 -13.68 4.97 6.99
N ALA A 449 -12.51 4.48 7.38
CA ALA A 449 -11.38 5.34 7.67
C ALA A 449 -10.62 5.63 6.37
N ALA A 450 -10.09 6.83 6.23
CA ALA A 450 -9.32 7.25 5.06
C ALA A 450 -7.95 7.79 5.48
N ASN A 451 -6.95 7.56 4.62
CA ASN A 451 -5.67 8.26 4.66
C ASN A 451 -5.16 8.48 3.23
N ALA A 452 -3.89 8.90 3.08
CA ALA A 452 -3.27 9.14 1.77
C ALA A 452 -3.29 7.90 0.85
N ALA A 453 -3.35 6.68 1.39
CA ALA A 453 -3.43 5.44 0.60
C ALA A 453 -4.85 5.06 0.20
N GLY A 454 -5.87 5.77 0.69
CA GLY A 454 -7.27 5.59 0.34
C GLY A 454 -8.15 5.12 1.50
N LEU A 455 -9.31 4.55 1.16
CA LEU A 455 -10.33 4.10 2.11
C LEU A 455 -10.08 2.69 2.62
N SER A 456 -10.31 2.48 3.91
CA SER A 456 -10.37 1.16 4.53
C SER A 456 -11.46 0.29 3.90
N ASP A 457 -11.50 -0.98 4.31
CA ASP A 457 -12.73 -1.77 4.18
C ASP A 457 -13.87 -1.14 5.03
N PRO A 458 -15.14 -1.37 4.69
CA PRO A 458 -16.26 -0.85 5.47
C PRO A 458 -16.28 -1.44 6.88
N SER A 459 -16.70 -0.64 7.85
CA SER A 459 -17.10 -1.14 9.17
C SER A 459 -18.23 -2.16 9.06
N GLU A 460 -18.47 -2.91 10.13
CA GLU A 460 -19.77 -3.54 10.32
C GLU A 460 -20.89 -2.49 10.20
N VAL A 461 -22.06 -2.91 9.70
CA VAL A 461 -23.21 -2.00 9.61
C VAL A 461 -23.74 -1.68 11.01
N SER A 462 -24.17 -0.44 11.22
CA SER A 462 -24.80 0.00 12.46
C SER A 462 -26.05 -0.82 12.77
N ASP A 463 -26.54 -0.71 14.01
CA ASP A 463 -27.92 -1.08 14.27
C ASP A 463 -28.88 -0.22 13.44
N ALA A 464 -30.07 -0.76 13.17
CA ALA A 464 -31.08 -0.05 12.39
C ALA A 464 -31.58 1.19 13.15
N VAL A 465 -31.63 2.33 12.47
CA VAL A 465 -32.06 3.61 13.04
C VAL A 465 -33.12 4.24 12.16
N ARG A 466 -34.14 4.82 12.78
CA ARG A 466 -35.27 5.43 12.07
C ARG A 466 -35.37 6.92 12.43
N PRO A 467 -34.90 7.83 11.57
CA PRO A 467 -35.10 9.28 11.75
C PRO A 467 -36.56 9.62 11.97
N CYS A 468 -36.82 10.61 12.82
CA CYS A 468 -38.15 10.94 13.31
C CYS A 468 -38.25 12.45 13.59
N GLY A 469 -39.35 13.07 13.17
CA GLY A 469 -39.49 14.53 13.19
C GLY A 469 -40.03 15.08 14.50
N SER A 470 -40.40 14.20 15.43
CA SER A 470 -40.86 14.60 16.76
C SER A 470 -40.64 13.49 17.78
N LEU A 471 -40.60 13.85 19.07
CA LEU A 471 -40.54 12.91 20.19
C LEU A 471 -41.65 11.84 20.15
N LEU A 472 -42.82 12.19 19.58
CA LEU A 472 -43.95 11.28 19.43
C LEU A 472 -43.72 10.22 18.36
N GLU A 473 -42.98 10.56 17.30
CA GLU A 473 -42.60 9.62 16.24
C GLU A 473 -41.40 8.76 16.63
N CYS A 474 -40.47 9.30 17.42
CA CYS A 474 -39.27 8.58 17.87
C CYS A 474 -39.57 7.50 18.93
N ASN A 475 -40.68 7.62 19.66
CA ASN A 475 -40.99 6.72 20.77
C ASN A 475 -42.40 6.12 20.63
N PRO A 476 -42.53 4.87 20.13
CA PRO A 476 -43.83 4.22 19.92
C PRO A 476 -44.61 3.98 21.23
N VAL A 477 -43.97 4.16 22.39
CA VAL A 477 -44.59 3.98 23.72
C VAL A 477 -45.29 5.27 24.20
N ILE A 478 -44.91 6.45 23.71
CA ILE A 478 -45.52 7.72 24.16
C ILE A 478 -46.98 7.88 23.69
N PRO A 479 -47.34 7.62 22.41
CA PRO A 479 -48.73 7.73 21.96
C PRO A 479 -49.75 6.91 22.77
N PRO A 480 -49.53 5.62 23.10
CA PRO A 480 -50.48 4.85 23.91
C PRO A 480 -50.54 5.34 25.37
N ILE A 481 -49.43 5.81 25.95
CA ILE A 481 -49.43 6.39 27.31
C ILE A 481 -50.25 7.68 27.35
N LEU A 482 -50.04 8.60 26.40
CA LEU A 482 -50.82 9.83 26.30
C LEU A 482 -52.29 9.54 26.04
N GLY A 483 -52.60 8.54 25.20
CA GLY A 483 -53.96 8.05 24.98
C GLY A 483 -54.63 7.53 26.25
N LEU A 484 -53.91 6.73 27.06
CA LEU A 484 -54.40 6.21 28.33
C LEU A 484 -54.62 7.33 29.35
N LEU A 485 -53.68 8.26 29.48
CA LEU A 485 -53.81 9.42 30.36
C LEU A 485 -54.98 10.31 29.96
N GLY A 486 -55.18 10.53 28.65
CA GLY A 486 -56.33 11.24 28.10
C GLY A 486 -57.65 10.53 28.41
N PHE A 487 -57.70 9.20 28.25
CA PHE A 487 -58.89 8.40 28.58
C PHE A 487 -59.20 8.43 30.09
N LEU A 488 -58.19 8.27 30.95
CA LEU A 488 -58.34 8.31 32.41
C LEU A 488 -58.84 9.68 32.88
N SER A 489 -58.33 10.77 32.30
CA SER A 489 -58.79 12.12 32.65
C SER A 489 -60.23 12.37 32.17
N LEU A 490 -60.62 11.94 30.97
CA LEU A 490 -62.02 12.00 30.50
C LEU A 490 -62.96 11.14 31.35
N ALA A 491 -62.55 9.93 31.73
CA ALA A 491 -63.32 9.06 32.62
C ALA A 491 -63.47 9.68 34.02
N GLY A 492 -62.42 10.31 34.56
CA GLY A 492 -62.45 11.05 35.80
C GLY A 492 -63.42 12.23 35.77
N ILE A 493 -63.40 13.03 34.69
CA ILE A 493 -64.35 14.14 34.48
C ILE A 493 -65.78 13.61 34.41
N LEU A 494 -66.03 12.53 33.66
CA LEU A 494 -67.36 11.91 33.56
C LEU A 494 -67.85 11.38 34.91
N ALA A 495 -66.96 10.74 35.69
CA ALA A 495 -67.28 10.25 37.03
C ALA A 495 -67.61 11.41 37.99
N ALA A 496 -66.86 12.52 37.94
CA ALA A 496 -67.14 13.72 38.72
C ALA A 496 -68.49 14.34 38.33
N LEU A 497 -68.80 14.45 37.03
CA LEU A 497 -70.11 14.92 36.54
C LEU A 497 -71.26 14.00 36.98
N LEU A 498 -71.07 12.67 36.94
CA LEU A 498 -72.03 11.68 37.44
C LEU A 498 -72.22 11.77 38.96
N ALA A 499 -71.15 12.00 39.73
CA ALA A 499 -71.21 12.19 41.17
C ALA A 499 -71.99 13.47 41.52
N LEU A 500 -71.67 14.60 40.86
CA LEU A 500 -72.40 15.87 41.00
C LEU A 500 -73.89 15.72 40.60
N TYR A 501 -74.20 14.93 39.58
CA TYR A 501 -75.58 14.62 39.19
C TYR A 501 -76.31 13.80 40.25
N ARG A 502 -75.65 12.79 40.83
CA ARG A 502 -76.22 11.92 41.88
C ARG A 502 -76.48 12.68 43.18
N GLU A 503 -75.54 13.51 43.63
CA GLU A 503 -75.69 14.29 44.88
C GLU A 503 -76.88 15.25 44.84
N ARG A 504 -77.18 15.83 43.67
CA ARG A 504 -78.35 16.71 43.48
C ARG A 504 -79.69 16.04 43.79
N THR A 505 -79.76 14.70 43.84
CA THR A 505 -81.02 13.94 43.94
C THR A 505 -81.25 13.22 45.27
N ARG A 506 -80.34 13.35 46.24
CA ARG A 506 -80.49 12.76 47.58
C ARG A 506 -80.95 13.82 48.58
N GLY A 507 -82.26 13.86 48.84
CA GLY A 507 -82.84 14.58 49.95
C GLY A 507 -83.83 13.70 50.69
N TYR A 508 -84.04 14.01 51.96
CA TYR A 508 -85.08 13.43 52.80
C TYR A 508 -86.33 14.30 52.71
N VAL A 509 -87.50 13.70 52.49
CA VAL A 509 -88.74 14.46 52.30
C VAL A 509 -89.78 14.09 53.35
N VAL A 510 -90.35 15.11 53.98
CA VAL A 510 -91.50 15.01 54.88
C VAL A 510 -92.71 15.66 54.23
N ALA A 511 -93.86 15.01 54.34
CA ALA A 511 -95.14 15.56 53.92
C ALA A 511 -96.00 15.88 55.14
N VAL A 512 -96.69 17.01 55.06
CA VAL A 512 -97.78 17.39 55.96
C VAL A 512 -99.02 17.54 55.10
N VAL A 513 -100.13 16.91 55.50
CA VAL A 513 -101.40 16.97 54.80
C VAL A 513 -102.50 17.47 55.73
N ASP A 514 -103.25 18.47 55.27
CA ASP A 514 -104.31 19.18 55.99
C ASP A 514 -103.87 19.68 57.38
N VAL A 515 -102.60 20.06 57.51
CA VAL A 515 -101.96 20.53 58.74
C VAL A 515 -101.82 19.47 59.86
N VAL A 516 -102.65 18.43 59.87
CA VAL A 516 -102.76 17.46 60.99
C VAL A 516 -102.04 16.14 60.75
N HIS A 517 -101.84 15.73 59.49
CA HIS A 517 -101.27 14.41 59.19
C HIS A 517 -99.85 14.57 58.66
N THR A 518 -98.88 13.93 59.31
CA THR A 518 -97.47 14.01 58.90
C THR A 518 -96.92 12.62 58.58
N ALA A 519 -96.14 12.52 57.50
CA ALA A 519 -95.40 11.32 57.16
C ALA A 519 -94.02 11.65 56.61
N ASN A 520 -93.08 10.84 57.05
CA ASN A 520 -91.76 10.74 56.46
C ASN A 520 -91.83 9.90 55.19
N LEU A 521 -91.63 10.51 54.01
CA LEU A 521 -91.61 9.82 52.72
C LEU A 521 -90.25 9.15 52.43
N GLY A 522 -89.22 9.61 53.15
CA GLY A 522 -87.86 9.09 53.15
C GLY A 522 -86.99 9.61 51.99
N TYR A 523 -85.91 8.88 51.73
CA TYR A 523 -84.89 9.28 50.75
C TYR A 523 -85.21 8.88 49.31
N GLY A 524 -84.96 9.81 48.38
CA GLY A 524 -84.91 9.55 46.94
C GLY A 524 -85.65 10.58 46.10
N SER A 525 -85.55 10.44 44.77
CA SER A 525 -86.19 11.36 43.81
C SER A 525 -87.61 10.96 43.43
N ARG A 526 -88.06 9.73 43.73
CA ARG A 526 -89.41 9.22 43.45
C ARG A 526 -90.04 8.72 44.73
N LEU A 527 -91.07 9.42 45.19
CA LEU A 527 -91.77 9.23 46.45
C LEU A 527 -93.28 9.32 46.19
N GLY A 528 -94.07 9.13 47.24
CA GLY A 528 -95.52 9.30 47.17
C GLY A 528 -96.17 9.16 48.54
N ILE A 529 -97.45 9.54 48.59
CA ILE A 529 -98.29 9.59 49.78
C ILE A 529 -99.47 8.64 49.54
N GLY A 530 -99.69 7.72 50.47
CA GLY A 530 -100.90 6.94 50.58
C GLY A 530 -101.77 7.45 51.73
N PHE A 531 -103.08 7.54 51.51
CA PHE A 531 -104.03 7.97 52.53
C PHE A 531 -104.53 6.77 53.33
N VAL A 532 -104.48 6.86 54.66
CA VAL A 532 -105.00 5.83 55.58
C VAL A 532 -106.36 6.27 56.10
N ARG A 533 -107.33 5.36 56.07
CA ARG A 533 -108.71 5.61 56.54
C ARG A 533 -109.16 4.49 57.47
N ALA A 534 -109.92 4.85 58.50
CA ALA A 534 -110.54 3.87 59.39
C ALA A 534 -111.66 3.05 58.71
N ARG A 535 -112.28 3.58 57.64
CA ARG A 535 -113.29 2.90 56.82
C ARG A 535 -113.11 3.29 55.34
N PRO A 536 -113.48 2.43 54.37
CA PRO A 536 -113.18 2.62 52.93
C PRO A 536 -113.66 3.92 52.27
N ARG A 537 -114.61 4.64 52.89
CA ARG A 537 -115.07 5.98 52.46
C ARG A 537 -115.14 6.97 53.62
N GLY A 538 -114.41 6.71 54.70
CA GLY A 538 -114.32 7.57 55.87
C GLY A 538 -113.31 8.71 55.67
N PRO A 539 -113.24 9.67 56.62
CA PRO A 539 -112.22 10.69 56.61
C PRO A 539 -110.82 10.07 56.67
N VAL A 540 -109.83 10.81 56.15
CA VAL A 540 -108.42 10.45 56.31
C VAL A 540 -108.09 10.49 57.80
N THR A 541 -107.50 9.41 58.30
CA THR A 541 -107.04 9.29 59.69
C THR A 541 -105.52 9.35 59.80
N GLY A 542 -104.81 9.28 58.68
CA GLY A 542 -103.36 9.43 58.62
C GLY A 542 -102.84 9.30 57.19
N ILE A 543 -101.53 9.49 57.04
CA ILE A 543 -100.83 9.33 55.77
C ILE A 543 -99.62 8.43 55.95
N VAL A 544 -99.22 7.72 54.89
CA VAL A 544 -98.05 6.86 54.86
C VAL A 544 -97.23 7.10 53.61
N ALA A 545 -95.95 6.77 53.67
CA ALA A 545 -95.09 6.78 52.50
C ALA A 545 -95.50 5.64 51.56
N ASP A 546 -95.85 5.98 50.32
CA ASP A 546 -96.08 5.00 49.26
C ASP A 546 -95.18 5.31 48.07
N ARG A 547 -94.16 4.46 47.86
CA ARG A 547 -93.21 4.59 46.75
C ARG A 547 -93.62 3.81 45.52
N SER A 548 -94.76 3.12 45.58
CA SER A 548 -95.31 2.42 44.43
C SER A 548 -95.69 3.42 43.33
N ARG A 549 -95.83 2.91 42.11
CA ARG A 549 -96.37 3.73 41.00
C ARG A 549 -97.86 4.03 41.16
N SER A 550 -98.54 3.37 42.10
CA SER A 550 -99.97 3.48 42.40
C SER A 550 -100.29 4.42 43.56
N ALA A 551 -99.30 5.10 44.14
CA ALA A 551 -99.52 6.07 45.21
C ALA A 551 -100.58 7.12 44.79
N GLU A 552 -101.49 7.44 45.72
CA GLU A 552 -102.59 8.38 45.45
C GLU A 552 -102.07 9.77 45.10
N VAL A 553 -101.01 10.22 45.79
CA VAL A 553 -100.25 11.41 45.41
C VAL A 553 -98.80 11.01 45.19
N ARG A 554 -98.30 11.14 43.97
CA ARG A 554 -96.89 10.90 43.62
C ARG A 554 -96.09 12.17 43.80
N VAL A 555 -94.90 12.05 44.36
CA VAL A 555 -94.00 13.16 44.63
C VAL A 555 -92.64 12.86 43.99
N ARG A 556 -92.23 13.71 43.05
CA ARG A 556 -90.89 13.65 42.46
C ARG A 556 -90.03 14.79 42.99
N TYR A 557 -89.07 14.46 43.84
CA TYR A 557 -88.12 15.42 44.38
C TYR A 557 -87.04 15.73 43.32
N ARG A 558 -86.90 17.01 42.95
CA ARG A 558 -85.98 17.46 41.89
C ARG A 558 -84.65 18.01 42.43
N GLY A 559 -84.45 17.98 43.74
CA GLY A 559 -83.29 18.55 44.43
C GLY A 559 -83.51 19.99 44.87
N GLY A 560 -82.82 20.41 45.93
CA GLY A 560 -83.02 21.73 46.55
C GLY A 560 -84.41 21.82 47.19
N ASP A 561 -85.18 22.84 46.81
CA ASP A 561 -86.52 23.09 47.37
C ASP A 561 -87.65 22.73 46.42
N ARG A 562 -87.38 22.10 45.25
CA ARG A 562 -88.41 21.89 44.22
C ARG A 562 -88.99 20.47 44.22
N PHE A 563 -90.31 20.40 44.22
CA PHE A 563 -91.12 19.18 44.13
C PHE A 563 -92.02 19.22 42.92
N GLU A 564 -92.19 18.08 42.26
CA GLU A 564 -93.24 17.86 41.28
C GLU A 564 -94.24 16.88 41.91
N VAL A 565 -95.44 17.36 42.20
CA VAL A 565 -96.52 16.62 42.86
C VAL A 565 -97.53 16.22 41.80
N THR A 566 -97.98 14.99 41.78
CA THR A 566 -98.93 14.49 40.78
C THR A 566 -99.98 13.68 41.48
N ASP A 567 -101.23 14.11 41.38
CA ASP A 567 -102.38 13.32 41.82
C ASP A 567 -103.04 12.66 40.59
N ARG A 568 -104.31 12.27 40.70
CA ARG A 568 -105.05 11.67 39.58
C ARG A 568 -105.56 12.67 38.55
N VAL A 569 -105.59 13.96 38.89
CA VAL A 569 -106.22 15.01 38.09
C VAL A 569 -105.17 15.84 37.37
N ASP A 570 -104.14 16.29 38.07
CA ASP A 570 -103.12 17.17 37.50
C ASP A 570 -101.75 16.99 38.16
N ARG A 571 -100.79 17.77 37.65
CA ARG A 571 -99.42 17.81 38.10
C ARG A 571 -99.01 19.23 38.43
N TYR A 572 -98.53 19.36 39.66
CA TYR A 572 -98.17 20.62 40.27
C TYR A 572 -96.66 20.69 40.49
N VAL A 573 -96.13 21.91 40.49
CA VAL A 573 -94.75 22.17 40.92
C VAL A 573 -94.82 23.00 42.19
N ALA A 574 -94.28 22.46 43.27
CA ALA A 574 -94.26 23.09 44.58
C ALA A 574 -92.83 23.43 44.98
N MET A 575 -92.67 24.52 45.74
CA MET A 575 -91.44 24.77 46.48
C MET A 575 -91.59 24.26 47.92
N SER A 576 -90.46 23.99 48.60
CA SER A 576 -90.42 23.47 49.97
C SER A 576 -91.19 24.40 50.91
N GLY A 577 -92.13 23.85 51.65
CA GLY A 577 -93.02 24.59 52.55
C GLY A 577 -94.20 25.30 51.88
N GLN A 578 -94.30 25.29 50.54
CA GLN A 578 -95.49 25.80 49.86
C GLN A 578 -96.59 24.74 49.78
N PRO A 579 -97.84 25.10 50.08
CA PRO A 579 -98.96 24.18 49.97
C PRO A 579 -99.37 23.96 48.51
N VAL A 580 -99.77 22.73 48.21
CA VAL A 580 -100.43 22.35 46.97
C VAL A 580 -101.72 21.62 47.30
N ILE A 581 -102.80 22.03 46.64
CA ILE A 581 -104.07 21.31 46.76
C ILE A 581 -104.03 20.10 45.83
N THR A 582 -104.17 18.92 46.42
CA THR A 582 -104.24 17.65 45.71
C THR A 582 -105.59 16.99 45.94
N ILE A 583 -105.98 16.08 45.06
CA ILE A 583 -107.23 15.36 45.14
C ILE A 583 -106.95 13.87 45.39
N ASP A 584 -107.57 13.32 46.44
CA ASP A 584 -107.44 11.90 46.77
C ASP A 584 -108.22 10.99 45.80
N SER A 585 -108.17 9.69 46.08
CA SER A 585 -108.93 8.67 45.35
C SER A 585 -110.46 8.81 45.35
N LEU A 586 -111.02 9.54 46.30
CA LEU A 586 -112.45 9.73 46.49
C LEU A 586 -112.93 11.11 46.02
N GLY A 587 -112.04 11.94 45.45
CA GLY A 587 -112.36 13.28 44.97
C GLY A 587 -112.27 14.37 46.04
N VAL A 588 -111.78 14.07 47.24
CA VAL A 588 -111.63 15.03 48.35
C VAL A 588 -110.34 15.81 48.17
N ARG A 589 -110.41 17.13 48.40
CA ARG A 589 -109.27 18.04 48.31
C ARG A 589 -108.48 18.03 49.62
N HIS A 590 -107.16 17.94 49.48
CA HIS A 590 -106.21 17.93 50.57
C HIS A 590 -105.09 18.93 50.32
N GLU A 591 -104.74 19.71 51.35
CA GLU A 591 -103.62 20.64 51.30
C GLU A 591 -102.33 19.89 51.67
N VAL A 592 -101.42 19.72 50.71
CA VAL A 592 -100.16 19.01 50.88
C VAL A 592 -99.01 20.00 50.91
N VAL A 593 -98.27 20.00 52.02
CA VAL A 593 -97.03 20.76 52.18
C VAL A 593 -95.86 19.79 52.24
N LEU A 594 -94.90 19.96 51.33
CA LEU A 594 -93.70 19.13 51.28
C LEU A 594 -92.49 19.91 51.79
N ARG A 595 -91.65 19.26 52.60
CA ARG A 595 -90.35 19.82 53.01
C ARG A 595 -89.22 18.87 52.68
N GLY A 596 -88.22 19.40 51.99
CA GLY A 596 -87.02 18.67 51.60
C GLY A 596 -85.85 19.08 52.46
N PHE A 597 -85.12 18.10 52.97
CA PHE A 597 -83.92 18.30 53.75
C PHE A 597 -82.74 17.71 53.00
N ARG A 598 -81.70 18.52 52.79
CA ARG A 598 -80.42 18.00 52.28
C ARG A 598 -79.77 17.17 53.38
N THR A 599 -79.40 15.93 53.07
CA THR A 599 -78.42 15.24 53.91
C THR A 599 -77.08 15.90 53.66
N ALA A 600 -76.65 16.78 54.55
CA ALA A 600 -75.23 17.02 54.70
C ALA A 600 -74.60 15.68 55.06
N THR A 601 -73.64 15.25 54.26
CA THR A 601 -72.82 14.06 54.50
C THR A 601 -72.32 14.06 55.95
N ALA A 602 -72.80 13.12 56.75
CA ALA A 602 -72.15 12.79 58.01
C ALA A 602 -70.69 12.40 57.68
N SER A 603 -69.74 13.14 58.22
CA SER A 603 -68.32 12.82 58.11
C SER A 603 -68.05 11.46 58.79
N PRO A 604 -67.26 10.56 58.19
CA PRO A 604 -66.85 9.35 58.89
C PRO A 604 -65.89 9.76 60.01
N VAL A 605 -66.32 9.61 61.26
CA VAL A 605 -65.42 9.66 62.41
C VAL A 605 -64.48 8.46 62.29
N SER A 606 -63.21 8.72 61.99
CA SER A 606 -62.17 7.69 62.00
C SER A 606 -61.97 7.21 63.44
N SER A 607 -62.32 5.97 63.74
CA SER A 607 -61.79 5.29 64.92
C SER A 607 -60.34 4.89 64.62
N ARG A 608 -59.37 5.65 65.14
CA ARG A 608 -57.99 5.16 65.28
C ARG A 608 -57.98 4.13 66.42
N ARG A 609 -57.60 2.90 66.11
CA ARG A 609 -56.83 2.03 67.01
C ARG A 609 -55.51 1.74 66.33
#